data_AF-A0A813Y8B5-F1
#
_entry.id   AF-A0A813Y8B5-F1
#
_cell.length_a   1.000
_cell.length_b   1.000
_cell.length_c   1.000
_cell.angle_alpha   90.00
_cell.angle_beta   90.00
_cell.angle_gamma   90.00
#
_symmetry.space_group_name_H-M   'P 1'
#
loop_
_entity.id
_entity.type
_entity.pdbx_description
1 polymer ?
#
loop_
_entity_poly.entity_id
_entity_poly.type
_entity_poly.pdbx_seq_one_letter_code
_entity_poly.pdbx_strand_id
1 'polypeptide(L)'
;MINDDNDDQPQLSAETLKALQEWQQEQEQNNAANKPQEDWQLSQFWYNNETATRLMDEVRAILPEHGQCAFVACPTVWNLIRKEHPEIHSVLFEYDTRFSTGDNTFVEYDYNDNDRIEQNYAYLKHSFDVLIIDPPFLSRECFEKVSHLAKFIGKTTPICKNIICTGAIQEENIKEFFPGATRVTFQPRHERNLMNPFACFVDYETKTLNNE
;
A
#
# COMPACT_ATOMS: atom_id res chain seq x y z
N MET A 1 19.97 -1.23 -58.87
CA MET A 1 21.04 -0.82 -57.94
C MET A 1 20.39 -0.71 -56.58
N ILE A 2 20.85 -1.51 -55.62
CA ILE A 2 20.36 -1.56 -54.24
C ILE A 2 21.07 -0.44 -53.50
N ASN A 3 20.32 0.54 -52.96
CA ASN A 3 20.87 1.50 -52.01
C ASN A 3 20.52 1.01 -50.60
N ASP A 4 21.58 0.79 -49.85
CA ASP A 4 21.65 0.25 -48.51
C ASP A 4 21.62 1.45 -47.54
N ASP A 5 20.41 1.94 -47.22
CA ASP A 5 20.23 2.96 -46.18
C ASP A 5 20.15 2.24 -44.83
N ASN A 6 21.33 2.00 -44.26
CA ASN A 6 21.48 1.52 -42.90
C ASN A 6 21.03 2.64 -41.95
N ASP A 7 19.83 2.46 -41.41
CA ASP A 7 19.13 3.35 -40.48
C ASP A 7 19.93 3.42 -39.16
N ASP A 8 20.93 4.32 -39.10
CA ASP A 8 21.69 4.64 -37.90
C ASP A 8 20.73 5.29 -36.88
N GLN A 9 20.04 4.45 -36.11
CA GLN A 9 19.26 4.89 -34.97
C GLN A 9 20.19 5.63 -33.99
N PRO A 10 19.91 6.89 -33.63
CA PRO A 10 20.76 7.65 -32.73
C PRO A 10 20.81 6.97 -31.36
N GLN A 11 21.99 6.47 -31.00
CA GLN A 11 22.26 5.94 -29.67
C GLN A 11 22.78 7.07 -28.77
N LEU A 12 22.27 7.12 -27.54
CA LEU A 12 22.76 8.05 -26.53
C LEU A 12 24.26 7.82 -26.30
N SER A 13 25.04 8.90 -26.21
CA SER A 13 26.46 8.77 -25.88
C SER A 13 26.61 8.18 -24.48
N ALA A 14 27.74 7.49 -24.24
CA ALA A 14 28.04 6.92 -22.92
C ALA A 14 28.02 7.98 -21.81
N GLU A 15 28.39 9.22 -22.13
CA GLU A 15 28.37 10.35 -21.21
C GLU A 15 26.93 10.78 -20.88
N THR A 16 26.02 10.82 -21.87
CA THR A 16 24.61 11.15 -21.63
C THR A 16 23.90 10.07 -20.82
N LEU A 17 24.17 8.79 -21.09
CA LEU A 17 23.66 7.66 -20.31
C LEU A 17 24.13 7.72 -18.85
N LYS A 18 25.41 8.04 -18.62
CA LYS A 18 25.96 8.18 -17.28
C LYS A 18 25.33 9.36 -16.53
N ALA A 19 25.17 10.51 -17.18
CA ALA A 19 24.49 11.66 -16.59
C ALA A 19 23.02 11.38 -16.27
N LEU A 20 22.31 10.61 -17.11
CA LEU A 20 20.94 10.15 -16.86
C LEU A 20 20.87 9.20 -15.66
N GLN A 21 21.80 8.26 -15.54
CA GLN A 21 21.87 7.33 -14.40
C GLN A 21 22.21 8.05 -13.10
N GLU A 22 23.14 9.00 -13.13
CA GLU A 22 23.50 9.83 -11.97
C GLU A 22 22.31 10.69 -11.54
N TRP A 23 21.60 11.32 -12.49
CA TRP A 23 20.39 12.08 -12.20
C TRP A 23 19.27 11.18 -11.63
N GLN A 24 19.05 9.99 -12.19
CA GLN A 24 18.08 9.03 -11.65
C GLN A 24 18.44 8.59 -10.22
N GLN A 25 19.71 8.31 -9.95
CA GLN A 25 20.18 7.99 -8.59
C GLN A 25 20.02 9.16 -7.62
N GLU A 26 20.28 10.40 -8.06
CA GLU A 26 20.05 11.60 -7.25
C GLU A 26 18.56 11.82 -6.97
N GLN A 27 17.67 11.57 -7.95
CA GLN A 27 16.22 11.63 -7.74
C GLN A 27 15.74 10.52 -6.79
N GLU A 28 16.25 9.29 -6.93
CA GLU A 28 15.96 8.17 -6.03
C GLU A 28 16.47 8.44 -4.60
N GLN A 29 17.67 9.01 -4.44
CA GLN A 29 18.21 9.40 -3.13
C GLN A 29 17.43 10.57 -2.51
N ASN A 30 17.04 11.57 -3.30
CA ASN A 30 16.23 12.69 -2.82
C ASN A 30 14.81 12.25 -2.43
N ASN A 31 14.20 11.34 -3.17
CA ASN A 31 12.90 10.75 -2.81
C ASN A 31 13.01 9.81 -1.60
N ALA A 32 14.09 9.02 -1.48
CA ALA A 32 14.34 8.18 -0.31
C ALA A 32 14.62 9.00 0.96
N ALA A 33 15.18 10.21 0.83
CA ALA A 33 15.39 11.15 1.94
C ALA A 33 14.13 11.96 2.30
N ASN A 34 13.17 12.11 1.38
CA ASN A 34 11.92 12.84 1.57
C ASN A 34 10.74 11.91 1.90
N LYS A 35 10.83 11.10 2.98
CA LYS A 35 9.59 10.64 3.61
C LYS A 35 8.78 11.88 3.99
N PRO A 36 7.51 12.02 3.56
CA PRO A 36 6.70 13.14 3.98
C PRO A 36 6.65 13.21 5.51
N GLN A 37 6.81 14.42 6.06
CA GLN A 37 6.64 14.60 7.50
C GLN A 37 5.19 14.27 7.88
N GLU A 38 5.02 13.58 9.02
CA GLU A 38 3.71 13.25 9.58
C GLU A 38 2.84 14.50 9.72
N ASP A 39 1.63 14.43 9.16
CA ASP A 39 0.58 15.42 9.37
C ASP A 39 -0.48 14.89 10.34
N TRP A 40 -0.57 15.52 11.51
CA TRP A 40 -1.54 15.17 12.56
C TRP A 40 -2.99 15.41 12.12
N GLN A 41 -3.24 16.34 11.19
CA GLN A 41 -4.58 16.59 10.65
C GLN A 41 -5.06 15.44 9.76
N LEU A 42 -4.12 14.75 9.13
CA LEU A 42 -4.36 13.54 8.34
C LEU A 42 -4.28 12.26 9.18
N SER A 43 -3.99 12.40 10.48
CA SER A 43 -3.78 11.27 11.40
C SER A 43 -2.68 10.31 10.92
N GLN A 44 -1.59 10.89 10.39
CA GLN A 44 -0.46 10.14 9.88
C GLN A 44 0.51 9.73 10.98
N PHE A 45 0.75 8.43 11.10
CA PHE A 45 1.76 7.86 11.99
C PHE A 45 2.55 6.80 11.24
N TRP A 46 3.86 6.94 11.18
CA TRP A 46 4.68 6.05 10.36
C TRP A 46 5.07 4.79 11.11
N TYR A 47 4.87 3.63 10.50
CA TYR A 47 5.39 2.37 11.03
C TYR A 47 6.91 2.42 11.15
N ASN A 48 7.44 1.81 12.20
CA ASN A 48 8.88 1.59 12.28
C ASN A 48 9.30 0.53 11.25
N ASN A 49 10.61 0.45 10.98
CA ASN A 49 11.14 -0.47 9.97
C ASN A 49 10.76 -1.93 10.25
N GLU A 50 10.84 -2.38 11.50
CA GLU A 50 10.49 -3.76 11.89
C GLU A 50 9.04 -4.11 11.54
N THR A 51 8.10 -3.20 11.83
CA THR A 51 6.68 -3.37 11.52
C THR A 51 6.44 -3.41 10.02
N ALA A 52 7.06 -2.48 9.28
CA ALA A 52 6.94 -2.42 7.83
C ALA A 52 7.48 -3.70 7.16
N THR A 53 8.65 -4.17 7.59
CA THR A 53 9.26 -5.42 7.09
C THR A 53 8.38 -6.62 7.39
N ARG A 54 7.86 -6.76 8.62
CA ARG A 54 6.99 -7.89 8.99
C ARG A 54 5.69 -7.92 8.19
N LEU A 55 5.08 -6.76 7.96
CA LEU A 55 3.87 -6.66 7.14
C LEU A 55 4.18 -6.99 5.66
N MET A 56 5.30 -6.51 5.13
CA MET A 56 5.76 -6.87 3.79
C MET A 56 5.99 -8.37 3.63
N ASP A 57 6.70 -9.00 4.59
CA ASP A 57 7.00 -10.43 4.55
C ASP A 57 5.73 -11.26 4.56
N GLU A 58 4.72 -10.86 5.35
CA GLU A 58 3.42 -11.50 5.33
C GLU A 58 2.74 -11.38 3.97
N VAL A 59 2.72 -10.18 3.39
CA VAL A 59 2.15 -9.93 2.06
C VAL A 59 2.81 -10.85 1.03
N ARG A 60 4.15 -10.91 1.00
CA ARG A 60 4.90 -11.77 0.09
C ARG A 60 4.60 -13.26 0.29
N ALA A 61 4.40 -13.69 1.53
CA ALA A 61 4.13 -15.08 1.85
C ALA A 61 2.72 -15.54 1.40
N ILE A 62 1.76 -14.61 1.28
CA ILE A 62 0.36 -14.93 1.00
C ILE A 62 -0.12 -14.52 -0.39
N LEU A 63 0.63 -13.66 -1.06
CA LEU A 63 0.34 -13.19 -2.41
C LEU A 63 0.53 -14.35 -3.39
N PRO A 64 -0.45 -14.62 -4.27
CA PRO A 64 -0.25 -15.62 -5.33
C PRO A 64 0.79 -15.15 -6.35
N GLU A 65 1.30 -16.07 -7.15
CA GLU A 65 2.13 -15.73 -8.30
C GLU A 65 1.38 -14.76 -9.22
N HIS A 66 2.02 -13.64 -9.57
CA HIS A 66 1.41 -12.51 -10.30
C HIS A 66 0.19 -11.88 -9.62
N GLY A 67 0.03 -12.06 -8.31
CA GLY A 67 -1.01 -11.43 -7.51
C GLY A 67 -0.82 -9.92 -7.40
N GLN A 68 -1.91 -9.23 -7.06
CA GLN A 68 -1.94 -7.78 -6.86
C GLN A 68 -2.27 -7.46 -5.40
N CYS A 69 -1.58 -6.48 -4.83
CA CYS A 69 -1.87 -5.98 -3.49
C CYS A 69 -2.22 -4.50 -3.50
N ALA A 70 -3.08 -4.10 -2.56
CA ALA A 70 -3.39 -2.70 -2.33
C ALA A 70 -3.19 -2.30 -0.87
N PHE A 71 -2.83 -1.05 -0.68
CA PHE A 71 -2.54 -0.43 0.61
C PHE A 71 -3.52 0.71 0.79
N VAL A 72 -4.36 0.64 1.82
CA VAL A 72 -5.36 1.66 2.13
C VAL A 72 -4.86 2.46 3.32
N ALA A 73 -4.50 3.72 3.08
CA ALA A 73 -3.89 4.64 4.05
C ALA A 73 -2.63 4.06 4.75
N CYS A 74 -1.89 3.20 4.03
CA CYS A 74 -0.72 2.50 4.56
C CYS A 74 0.54 2.74 3.71
N PRO A 75 1.00 4.01 3.58
CA PRO A 75 2.11 4.35 2.68
C PRO A 75 3.45 3.75 3.12
N THR A 76 3.65 3.49 4.41
CA THR A 76 4.93 2.98 4.92
C THR A 76 5.28 1.60 4.35
N VAL A 77 4.30 0.68 4.30
CA VAL A 77 4.51 -0.68 3.77
C VAL A 77 4.54 -0.66 2.24
N TRP A 78 3.70 0.17 1.61
CA TRP A 78 3.72 0.34 0.16
C TRP A 78 5.08 0.82 -0.36
N ASN A 79 5.66 1.84 0.28
CA ASN A 79 6.98 2.36 -0.07
C ASN A 79 8.06 1.27 0.05
N LEU A 80 7.99 0.44 1.10
CA LEU A 80 8.93 -0.64 1.30
C LEU A 80 8.80 -1.71 0.21
N ILE A 81 7.58 -2.15 -0.10
CA ILE A 81 7.31 -3.13 -1.16
C ILE A 81 7.77 -2.61 -2.52
N ARG A 82 7.50 -1.35 -2.86
CA ARG A 82 7.98 -0.80 -4.14
C ARG A 82 9.50 -0.77 -4.25
N LYS A 83 10.18 -0.52 -3.14
CA LYS A 83 11.63 -0.45 -3.08
C LYS A 83 12.28 -1.83 -3.17
N GLU A 84 11.78 -2.81 -2.43
CA GLU A 84 12.41 -4.13 -2.30
C GLU A 84 11.85 -5.17 -3.28
N HIS A 85 10.62 -4.98 -3.73
CA HIS A 85 9.85 -5.88 -4.59
C HIS A 85 9.12 -5.14 -5.72
N PRO A 86 9.85 -4.43 -6.61
CA PRO A 86 9.24 -3.68 -7.71
C PRO A 86 8.47 -4.55 -8.71
N GLU A 87 8.70 -5.87 -8.71
CA GLU A 87 7.94 -6.84 -9.50
C GLU A 87 6.50 -7.06 -9.00
N ILE A 88 6.21 -6.72 -7.74
CA ILE A 88 4.88 -6.86 -7.16
C ILE A 88 4.02 -5.65 -7.56
N HIS A 89 2.92 -5.92 -8.26
CA HIS A 89 1.95 -4.88 -8.56
C HIS A 89 1.24 -4.42 -7.27
N SER A 90 1.59 -3.22 -6.84
CA SER A 90 1.18 -2.61 -5.57
C SER A 90 0.55 -1.24 -5.79
N VAL A 91 -0.66 -1.04 -5.26
CA VAL A 91 -1.41 0.22 -5.42
C VAL A 91 -1.71 0.84 -4.05
N LEU A 92 -1.36 2.11 -3.87
CA LEU A 92 -1.67 2.88 -2.68
C LEU A 92 -2.95 3.71 -2.88
N PHE A 93 -3.90 3.57 -1.97
CA PHE A 93 -5.08 4.42 -1.83
C PHE A 93 -4.83 5.38 -0.66
N GLU A 94 -4.62 6.65 -0.95
CA GLU A 94 -4.16 7.63 0.04
C GLU A 94 -4.70 9.02 -0.28
N TYR A 95 -5.00 9.80 0.76
CA TYR A 95 -5.47 11.18 0.63
C TYR A 95 -4.31 12.14 0.33
N ASP A 96 -3.16 11.87 0.94
CA ASP A 96 -1.97 12.70 0.81
C ASP A 96 -1.30 12.57 -0.56
N THR A 97 -1.53 13.56 -1.42
CA THR A 97 -1.00 13.61 -2.79
C THR A 97 0.53 13.73 -2.85
N ARG A 98 1.24 13.91 -1.72
CA ARG A 98 2.71 13.83 -1.68
C ARG A 98 3.23 12.45 -2.06
N PHE A 99 2.42 11.40 -1.94
CA PHE A 99 2.74 10.04 -2.39
C PHE A 99 2.39 9.79 -3.87
N SER A 100 1.87 10.78 -4.59
CA SER A 100 1.56 10.63 -6.02
C SER A 100 2.82 10.39 -6.83
N THR A 101 2.85 9.28 -7.56
CA THR A 101 4.01 8.87 -8.38
C THR A 101 3.83 9.08 -9.87
N GLY A 102 2.70 9.64 -10.31
CA GLY A 102 2.41 9.91 -11.72
C GLY A 102 2.24 8.66 -12.59
N ASP A 103 2.25 7.48 -11.98
CA ASP A 103 1.98 6.18 -12.58
C ASP A 103 0.66 5.59 -12.01
N ASN A 104 0.28 4.38 -12.43
CA ASN A 104 -0.94 3.71 -11.99
C ASN A 104 -0.80 3.02 -10.62
N THR A 105 0.17 3.42 -9.78
CA THR A 105 0.41 2.80 -8.46
C THR A 105 -0.08 3.65 -7.29
N PHE A 106 -0.65 4.83 -7.56
CA PHE A 106 -1.27 5.72 -6.58
C PHE A 106 -2.70 6.07 -6.99
N VAL A 107 -3.62 6.04 -6.02
CA VAL A 107 -5.01 6.43 -6.14
C VAL A 107 -5.30 7.46 -5.05
N GLU A 108 -5.67 8.67 -5.48
CA GLU A 108 -6.12 9.71 -4.56
C GLU A 108 -7.46 9.31 -3.94
N TYR A 109 -7.45 9.01 -2.65
CA TYR A 109 -8.59 8.46 -1.94
C TYR A 109 -8.95 9.31 -0.72
N ASP A 110 -10.09 9.99 -0.82
CA ASP A 110 -10.77 10.58 0.33
C ASP A 110 -11.94 9.68 0.74
N TYR A 111 -11.88 9.09 1.94
CA TYR A 111 -12.95 8.24 2.45
C TYR A 111 -14.28 9.01 2.56
N ASN A 112 -14.26 10.35 2.65
CA ASN A 112 -15.47 11.16 2.67
C ASN A 112 -16.22 11.22 1.32
N ASP A 113 -15.55 10.94 0.19
CA ASP A 113 -16.15 10.91 -1.17
C ASP A 113 -16.49 9.49 -1.65
N ASN A 114 -16.73 8.58 -0.71
CA ASN A 114 -16.97 7.16 -1.00
C ASN A 114 -18.17 6.88 -1.91
N ASP A 115 -19.13 7.80 -2.01
CA ASP A 115 -20.31 7.66 -2.89
C ASP A 115 -19.94 7.57 -4.38
N ARG A 116 -18.72 8.02 -4.74
CA ARG A 116 -18.23 8.05 -6.13
C ARG A 116 -17.17 7.00 -6.40
N ILE A 117 -16.82 6.16 -5.43
CA ILE A 117 -15.71 5.21 -5.55
C ILE A 117 -15.91 4.24 -6.72
N GLU A 118 -17.14 3.75 -6.90
CA GLU A 118 -17.46 2.82 -7.99
C GLU A 118 -17.40 3.49 -9.37
N GLN A 119 -17.65 4.81 -9.42
CA GLN A 119 -17.61 5.59 -10.65
C GLN A 119 -16.17 5.97 -11.01
N ASN A 120 -15.42 6.47 -10.03
CA ASN A 120 -14.05 6.95 -10.21
C ASN A 120 -13.07 5.79 -10.43
N TYR A 121 -13.31 4.64 -9.79
CA TYR A 121 -12.37 3.53 -9.72
C TYR A 121 -12.98 2.19 -10.19
N ALA A 122 -13.92 2.24 -11.13
CA ALA A 122 -14.57 1.06 -11.71
C ALA A 122 -13.58 -0.02 -12.19
N TYR A 123 -12.42 0.39 -12.70
CA TYR A 123 -11.36 -0.49 -13.20
C TYR A 123 -10.60 -1.26 -12.09
N LEU A 124 -10.76 -0.86 -10.83
CA LEU A 124 -10.16 -1.51 -9.66
C LEU A 124 -11.10 -2.48 -8.96
N LYS A 125 -12.34 -2.61 -9.45
CA LYS A 125 -13.35 -3.48 -8.86
C LYS A 125 -12.87 -4.92 -8.88
N HIS A 126 -12.78 -5.53 -7.68
CA HIS A 126 -12.35 -6.92 -7.48
C HIS A 126 -10.98 -7.24 -8.11
N SER A 127 -10.03 -6.31 -8.08
CA SER A 127 -8.71 -6.46 -8.71
C SER A 127 -7.63 -7.03 -7.77
N PHE A 128 -7.77 -6.89 -6.45
CA PHE A 128 -6.69 -7.19 -5.51
C PHE A 128 -6.86 -8.52 -4.77
N ASP A 129 -5.76 -9.26 -4.64
CA ASP A 129 -5.67 -10.53 -3.90
C ASP A 129 -5.44 -10.30 -2.40
N VAL A 130 -4.73 -9.23 -2.05
CA VAL A 130 -4.35 -8.88 -0.68
C VAL A 130 -4.55 -7.40 -0.43
N LEU A 131 -5.19 -7.03 0.68
CA LEU A 131 -5.31 -5.64 1.13
C LEU A 131 -4.59 -5.45 2.47
N ILE A 132 -3.82 -4.38 2.58
CA ILE A 132 -3.28 -3.88 3.84
C ILE A 132 -4.03 -2.59 4.15
N ILE A 133 -4.69 -2.55 5.30
CA ILE A 133 -5.66 -1.51 5.64
C ILE A 133 -5.25 -0.87 6.97
N ASP A 134 -5.01 0.44 6.96
CA ASP A 134 -4.69 1.24 8.14
C ASP A 134 -5.58 2.49 8.20
N PRO A 135 -6.84 2.37 8.67
CA PRO A 135 -7.79 3.47 8.62
C PRO A 135 -7.26 4.69 9.41
N PRO A 136 -7.27 5.91 8.83
CA PRO A 136 -6.62 7.07 9.43
C PRO A 136 -7.25 7.47 10.77
N PHE A 137 -8.55 7.24 10.95
CA PHE A 137 -9.28 7.66 12.13
C PHE A 137 -9.95 6.49 12.85
N LEU A 138 -10.01 6.58 14.18
CA LEU A 138 -10.69 5.61 15.05
C LEU A 138 -12.22 5.84 15.15
N SER A 139 -12.84 6.48 14.16
CA SER A 139 -14.29 6.66 14.12
C SER A 139 -14.95 5.46 13.41
N ARG A 140 -16.14 5.07 13.86
CA ARG A 140 -16.93 4.01 13.20
C ARG A 140 -17.22 4.36 11.74
N GLU A 141 -17.51 5.63 11.46
CA GLU A 141 -17.78 6.11 10.10
C GLU A 141 -16.58 5.92 9.16
N CYS A 142 -15.36 6.26 9.62
CA CYS A 142 -14.14 6.02 8.85
C CYS A 142 -13.97 4.53 8.58
N PHE A 143 -14.17 3.70 9.61
CA PHE A 143 -14.05 2.25 9.50
C PHE A 143 -15.05 1.63 8.51
N GLU A 144 -16.32 2.04 8.59
CA GLU A 144 -17.39 1.62 7.69
C GLU A 144 -17.06 1.96 6.24
N LYS A 145 -16.66 3.22 5.99
CA LYS A 145 -16.27 3.73 4.67
C LYS A 145 -15.05 3.00 4.11
N VAL A 146 -14.00 2.80 4.90
CA VAL A 146 -12.83 2.01 4.48
C VAL A 146 -13.22 0.55 4.18
N SER A 147 -14.15 -0.04 4.93
CA SER A 147 -14.64 -1.39 4.64
C SER A 147 -15.40 -1.49 3.31
N HIS A 148 -16.13 -0.42 2.93
CA HIS A 148 -16.80 -0.35 1.63
C HIS A 148 -15.79 -0.34 0.48
N LEU A 149 -14.73 0.47 0.58
CA LEU A 149 -13.62 0.44 -0.38
C LEU A 149 -13.02 -0.98 -0.46
N ALA A 150 -12.68 -1.58 0.68
CA ALA A 150 -12.05 -2.90 0.73
C ALA A 150 -12.90 -3.98 0.03
N LYS A 151 -14.21 -3.99 0.27
CA LYS A 151 -15.17 -4.90 -0.40
C LYS A 151 -15.30 -4.63 -1.90
N PHE A 152 -15.21 -3.37 -2.32
CA PHE A 152 -15.28 -2.98 -3.72
C PHE A 152 -14.04 -3.44 -4.51
N ILE A 153 -12.83 -3.24 -3.97
CA ILE A 153 -11.57 -3.52 -4.69
C ILE A 153 -11.04 -4.94 -4.49
N GLY A 154 -11.40 -5.60 -3.39
CA GLY A 154 -10.95 -6.96 -3.08
C GLY A 154 -11.60 -8.00 -3.99
N LYS A 155 -10.82 -8.95 -4.51
CA LYS A 155 -11.32 -10.11 -5.26
C LYS A 155 -12.36 -10.89 -4.47
N THR A 156 -13.35 -11.41 -5.18
CA THR A 156 -14.40 -12.29 -4.62
C THR A 156 -14.10 -13.78 -4.84
N THR A 157 -13.23 -14.14 -5.79
CA THR A 157 -12.84 -15.54 -6.07
C THR A 157 -11.43 -15.62 -6.68
N PRO A 158 -10.44 -16.23 -5.98
CA PRO A 158 -10.48 -16.50 -4.54
C PRO A 158 -10.77 -15.22 -3.74
N ILE A 159 -11.32 -15.37 -2.54
CA ILE A 159 -11.63 -14.23 -1.67
C ILE A 159 -10.34 -13.51 -1.30
N CYS A 160 -10.37 -12.18 -1.38
CA CYS A 160 -9.29 -11.29 -0.99
C CYS A 160 -8.90 -11.50 0.49
N LYS A 161 -7.60 -11.49 0.78
CA LYS A 161 -7.06 -11.56 2.13
C LYS A 161 -6.84 -10.16 2.70
N ASN A 162 -7.36 -9.87 3.88
CA ASN A 162 -7.23 -8.57 4.52
C ASN A 162 -6.25 -8.63 5.68
N ILE A 163 -5.30 -7.69 5.72
CA ILE A 163 -4.42 -7.39 6.85
C ILE A 163 -4.81 -6.00 7.36
N ILE A 164 -5.41 -5.92 8.54
CA ILE A 164 -5.98 -4.68 9.07
C ILE A 164 -5.19 -4.29 10.31
N CYS A 165 -4.46 -3.19 10.23
CA CYS A 165 -3.76 -2.59 11.36
C CYS A 165 -4.54 -1.36 11.82
N THR A 166 -4.87 -1.29 13.10
CA THR A 166 -5.62 -0.14 13.65
C THR A 166 -5.51 -0.12 15.17
N GLY A 167 -6.08 0.90 15.82
CA GLY A 167 -6.18 0.93 17.27
C GLY A 167 -7.01 -0.24 17.81
N ALA A 168 -6.53 -0.91 18.86
CA ALA A 168 -7.18 -2.09 19.44
C ALA A 168 -8.63 -1.84 19.91
N ILE A 169 -9.01 -0.59 20.13
CA ILE A 169 -10.39 -0.18 20.44
C ILE A 169 -11.38 -0.46 19.29
N GLN A 170 -10.89 -0.67 18.05
CA GLN A 170 -11.71 -0.97 16.87
C GLN A 170 -12.15 -2.43 16.77
N GLU A 171 -11.82 -3.29 17.74
CA GLU A 171 -12.09 -4.73 17.64
C GLU A 171 -13.57 -5.06 17.42
N GLU A 172 -14.51 -4.27 17.95
CA GLU A 172 -15.94 -4.46 17.65
C GLU A 172 -16.30 -4.06 16.21
N ASN A 173 -15.71 -2.97 15.68
CA ASN A 173 -15.90 -2.58 14.28
C ASN A 173 -15.27 -3.59 13.32
N ILE A 174 -14.14 -4.22 13.68
CA ILE A 174 -13.55 -5.33 12.91
C ILE A 174 -14.57 -6.46 12.75
N LYS A 175 -15.20 -6.90 13.86
CA LYS A 175 -16.19 -7.99 13.83
C LYS A 175 -17.40 -7.67 12.95
N GLU A 176 -17.85 -6.41 12.98
CA GLU A 176 -18.99 -5.95 12.18
C GLU A 176 -18.66 -5.83 10.69
N PHE A 177 -17.55 -5.18 10.35
CA PHE A 177 -17.26 -4.77 8.97
C PHE A 177 -16.40 -5.76 8.19
N PHE A 178 -15.55 -6.54 8.88
CA PHE A 178 -14.68 -7.58 8.32
C PHE A 178 -14.96 -8.93 9.01
N PRO A 179 -16.15 -9.52 8.78
CA PRO A 179 -16.51 -10.77 9.41
C PRO A 179 -15.52 -11.88 9.06
N GLY A 180 -15.01 -12.58 10.08
CA GLY A 180 -13.97 -13.60 9.94
C GLY A 180 -12.56 -13.09 10.24
N ALA A 181 -12.35 -11.77 10.29
CA ALA A 181 -11.08 -11.21 10.74
C ALA A 181 -10.88 -11.44 12.24
N THR A 182 -9.69 -11.93 12.61
CA THR A 182 -9.29 -12.21 13.99
C THR A 182 -7.95 -11.58 14.30
N ARG A 183 -7.77 -11.22 15.58
CA ARG A 183 -6.53 -10.60 16.05
C ARG A 183 -5.36 -11.58 16.00
N VAL A 184 -4.22 -11.13 15.49
CA VAL A 184 -2.94 -11.88 15.50
C VAL A 184 -2.05 -11.46 16.67
N THR A 185 -1.01 -12.25 16.97
CA THR A 185 -0.06 -11.92 18.05
C THR A 185 0.88 -10.77 17.69
N PHE A 186 1.14 -10.55 16.40
CA PHE A 186 1.89 -9.39 15.92
C PHE A 186 1.28 -8.06 16.38
N GLN A 187 2.14 -7.19 16.91
CA GLN A 187 1.77 -5.86 17.39
C GLN A 187 2.50 -4.79 16.57
N PRO A 188 1.78 -4.07 15.68
CA PRO A 188 2.38 -2.98 14.91
C PRO A 188 2.93 -1.88 15.81
N ARG A 189 4.10 -1.36 15.45
CA ARG A 189 4.80 -0.26 16.15
C ARG A 189 5.13 0.86 15.18
N HIS A 190 5.15 2.07 15.71
CA HIS A 190 5.39 3.29 14.95
C HIS A 190 6.75 3.90 15.32
N GLU A 191 7.27 4.76 14.45
CA GLU A 191 8.48 5.54 14.72
C GLU A 191 8.31 6.43 15.96
N ARG A 192 7.07 6.89 16.21
CA ARG A 192 6.67 7.65 17.40
C ARG A 192 5.69 6.86 18.25
N ASN A 193 5.74 7.07 19.57
CA ASN A 193 4.81 6.40 20.48
C ASN A 193 3.39 6.97 20.32
N LEU A 194 2.43 6.08 20.08
CA LEU A 194 1.01 6.40 20.13
C LEU A 194 0.44 6.12 21.51
N MET A 195 -0.57 6.89 21.92
CA MET A 195 -1.26 6.65 23.19
C MET A 195 -2.18 5.43 23.15
N ASN A 196 -2.76 5.15 21.98
CA ASN A 196 -3.66 4.01 21.80
C ASN A 196 -2.86 2.77 21.39
N PRO A 197 -3.06 1.62 22.04
CA PRO A 197 -2.43 0.37 21.61
C PRO A 197 -2.93 0.01 20.21
N PHE A 198 -2.01 -0.30 19.31
CA PHE A 198 -2.32 -0.83 17.99
C PHE A 198 -2.42 -2.36 18.02
N ALA A 199 -3.22 -2.90 17.11
CA ALA A 199 -3.38 -4.33 16.90
C ALA A 199 -3.48 -4.62 15.40
N CYS A 200 -3.14 -5.86 15.03
CA CYS A 200 -3.29 -6.37 13.68
C CYS A 200 -4.37 -7.47 13.67
N PHE A 201 -5.18 -7.48 12.62
CA PHE A 201 -6.26 -8.45 12.40
C PHE A 201 -6.17 -9.01 10.99
N VAL A 202 -6.50 -10.29 10.81
CA VAL A 202 -6.50 -10.97 9.51
C VAL A 202 -7.70 -11.90 9.36
N ASP A 203 -8.22 -12.06 8.15
CA ASP A 203 -9.35 -12.95 7.81
C ASP A 203 -8.93 -14.28 7.17
N TYR A 204 -7.65 -14.63 7.32
CA TYR A 204 -7.03 -15.83 6.77
C TYR A 204 -6.01 -16.41 7.75
N GLU A 205 -5.54 -17.62 7.51
CA GLU A 205 -4.46 -18.22 8.32
C GLU A 205 -3.11 -17.57 7.97
N THR A 206 -2.60 -16.74 8.88
CA THR A 206 -1.32 -16.03 8.72
C THR A 206 -0.13 -16.98 8.58
N LYS A 207 0.89 -16.56 7.82
CA LYS A 207 2.13 -17.32 7.61
C LYS A 207 3.28 -16.88 8.51
N THR A 208 3.33 -15.59 8.82
CA THR A 208 4.46 -14.96 9.52
C THR A 208 4.03 -14.09 10.70
N LEU A 209 2.77 -13.67 10.81
CA LEU A 209 2.35 -12.71 11.85
C LEU A 209 2.14 -13.34 13.24
N ASN A 210 1.90 -14.64 13.32
CA ASN A 210 1.73 -15.32 14.61
C ASN A 210 3.04 -15.88 15.21
N ASN A 211 4.13 -15.88 14.45
CA ASN A 211 5.42 -16.37 14.90
C ASN A 211 6.21 -15.21 15.54
N GLU A 212 6.77 -15.45 16.72
CA GLU A 212 7.73 -14.55 17.40
C GLU A 212 9.15 -14.77 16.88
#